data_AF-Q3A3K3-F1
#
_entry.id   AF-Q3A3K3-F1
#
_cell.length_a   1.000
_cell.length_b   1.000
_cell.length_c   1.000
_cell.angle_alpha   90.00
_cell.angle_beta   90.00
_cell.angle_gamma   90.00
#
_symmetry.space_group_name_H-M   'P 1'
#
loop_
_entity.id
_entity.type
_entity.pdbx_description
1 polymer ?
#
loop_
_entity_poly.entity_id
_entity_poly.type
_entity_poly.pdbx_seq_one_letter_code
_entity_poly.pdbx_strand_id
1 'polypeptide(L)'
;MHFSVKVKSSDPDRHYLVEVIRRNELLRVSCTCRAGELGQMCKHKNAILRGDASILVDQGDEEEMIHALQVVNKTVIPAKLADLDRRLNEIEKEKKRINSQFNAKAKELKKEFAAVLFGAPAR
;
A
#
# COMPACT_ATOMS: atom_id res chain seq x y z
N MET A 1 -16.81 -16.68 -9.71
CA MET A 1 -15.61 -17.17 -9.00
C MET A 1 -15.55 -16.49 -7.63
N HIS A 2 -15.22 -17.24 -6.59
CA HIS A 2 -15.00 -16.75 -5.23
C HIS A 2 -13.73 -17.41 -4.72
N PHE A 3 -12.83 -16.63 -4.13
CA PHE A 3 -11.63 -17.09 -3.43
C PHE A 3 -11.48 -16.30 -2.14
N SER A 4 -11.06 -16.96 -1.06
CA SER A 4 -10.90 -16.33 0.26
C SER A 4 -9.66 -16.89 0.92
N VAL A 5 -8.81 -16.00 1.47
CA VAL A 5 -7.53 -16.40 2.05
C VAL A 5 -7.15 -15.59 3.28
N LYS A 6 -6.47 -16.24 4.23
CA LYS A 6 -5.91 -15.59 5.41
C LYS A 6 -4.53 -15.02 5.12
N VAL A 7 -4.32 -13.78 5.51
CA VAL A 7 -3.08 -13.05 5.29
C VAL A 7 -2.49 -12.54 6.60
N LYS A 8 -1.15 -12.46 6.64
CA LYS A 8 -0.36 -11.99 7.78
C LYS A 8 -0.64 -10.52 8.07
N SER A 9 -0.83 -10.19 9.34
CA SER A 9 -0.78 -8.80 9.83
C SER A 9 0.67 -8.39 10.12
N SER A 10 0.85 -7.11 10.47
CA SER A 10 2.09 -6.66 11.12
C SER A 10 2.23 -7.19 12.56
N ASP A 11 1.13 -7.68 13.14
CA ASP A 11 1.06 -8.31 14.44
C ASP A 11 0.99 -9.84 14.24
N PRO A 12 1.94 -10.64 14.77
CA PRO A 12 1.99 -12.10 14.57
C PRO A 12 0.73 -12.83 15.01
N ASP A 13 0.01 -12.32 16.01
CA ASP A 13 -1.18 -12.98 16.57
C ASP A 13 -2.47 -12.58 15.84
N ARG A 14 -2.37 -11.67 14.87
CA ARG A 14 -3.52 -11.18 14.09
C ARG A 14 -3.40 -11.58 12.64
N HIS A 15 -4.52 -12.03 12.08
CA HIS A 15 -4.64 -12.30 10.66
C HIS A 15 -5.81 -11.51 10.08
N TYR A 16 -5.72 -11.18 8.80
CA TYR A 16 -6.83 -10.60 8.06
C TYR A 16 -7.36 -11.60 7.04
N LEU A 17 -8.62 -11.47 6.67
CA LEU A 17 -9.24 -12.22 5.61
C LEU A 17 -9.27 -11.34 4.37
N VAL A 18 -8.80 -11.86 3.23
CA VAL A 18 -8.97 -11.24 1.93
C VAL A 18 -9.91 -12.10 1.10
N GLU A 19 -10.97 -11.49 0.58
CA GLU A 19 -11.91 -12.16 -0.31
C GLU A 19 -11.84 -11.53 -1.69
N VAL A 20 -11.74 -12.39 -2.70
CA VAL A 20 -11.74 -12.03 -4.12
C VAL A 20 -12.98 -12.64 -4.74
N ILE A 21 -13.93 -11.79 -5.12
CA ILE A 21 -15.17 -12.19 -5.78
C ILE A 21 -15.16 -11.64 -7.18
N ARG A 22 -15.29 -12.52 -8.17
CA ARG A 22 -15.52 -12.13 -9.56
C ARG A 22 -16.88 -12.62 -10.04
N ARG A 23 -17.66 -11.67 -10.56
CA ARG A 23 -18.93 -11.89 -11.25
C ARG A 23 -18.88 -11.14 -12.59
N ASN A 24 -18.80 -11.87 -13.70
CA ASN A 24 -18.63 -11.31 -15.05
C ASN A 24 -17.38 -10.40 -15.11
N GLU A 25 -17.56 -9.13 -15.50
CA GLU A 25 -16.54 -8.08 -15.55
C GLU A 25 -16.32 -7.36 -14.20
N LEU A 26 -17.12 -7.68 -13.17
CA LEU A 26 -16.98 -7.07 -11.85
C LEU A 26 -16.00 -7.89 -11.00
N LEU A 27 -14.92 -7.24 -10.56
CA LEU A 27 -14.03 -7.74 -9.52
C LEU A 27 -14.26 -6.95 -8.23
N ARG A 28 -14.53 -7.67 -7.14
CA ARG A 28 -14.58 -7.12 -5.79
C ARG A 28 -13.49 -7.78 -4.96
N VAL A 29 -12.68 -6.95 -4.30
CA VAL A 29 -11.67 -7.41 -3.34
C VAL A 29 -11.90 -6.75 -1.99
N SER A 30 -12.29 -7.54 -1.00
CA SER A 30 -12.47 -7.13 0.40
C SER A 30 -11.26 -7.54 1.23
N CYS A 31 -10.96 -6.78 2.28
CA CYS A 31 -10.00 -7.19 3.30
C CYS A 31 -10.52 -6.73 4.67
N THR A 32 -10.41 -7.55 5.70
CA THR A 32 -10.87 -7.22 7.07
C THR A 32 -9.89 -6.36 7.87
N CYS A 33 -8.79 -5.88 7.26
CA CYS A 33 -7.95 -4.87 7.91
C CYS A 33 -8.63 -3.50 7.90
N ARG A 34 -8.20 -2.58 8.78
CA ARG A 34 -8.79 -1.24 8.89
C ARG A 34 -8.94 -0.48 7.56
N ALA A 35 -7.89 -0.45 6.75
CA ALA A 35 -7.95 0.18 5.43
C ALA A 35 -8.94 -0.54 4.50
N GLY A 36 -9.02 -1.87 4.59
CA GLY A 36 -9.95 -2.68 3.82
C GLY A 36 -11.41 -2.45 4.19
N GLU A 37 -11.72 -2.35 5.50
CA GLU A 37 -13.04 -1.99 6.03
C GLU A 37 -13.50 -0.61 5.58
N LEU A 38 -12.56 0.34 5.46
CA LEU A 38 -12.81 1.69 4.94
C LEU A 38 -12.91 1.72 3.40
N GLY A 39 -12.90 0.58 2.73
CA GLY A 39 -12.99 0.48 1.26
C GLY A 39 -11.71 0.90 0.53
N GLN A 40 -10.62 1.18 1.25
CA GLN A 40 -9.36 1.64 0.67
C GLN A 40 -8.52 0.48 0.12
N MET A 41 -7.55 0.82 -0.73
CA MET A 41 -6.48 -0.10 -1.09
C MET A 41 -5.58 -0.31 0.14
N CYS A 42 -5.23 -1.56 0.42
CA CYS A 42 -4.32 -1.90 1.51
C CYS A 42 -3.23 -2.84 1.00
N LYS A 43 -2.14 -2.94 1.78
CA LYS A 43 -1.00 -3.82 1.45
C LYS A 43 -1.44 -5.26 1.14
N HIS A 44 -2.45 -5.77 1.86
CA HIS A 44 -2.96 -7.13 1.69
C HIS A 44 -3.69 -7.33 0.36
N LYS A 45 -4.61 -6.42 0.00
CA LYS A 45 -5.31 -6.48 -1.29
C LYS A 45 -4.31 -6.40 -2.44
N ASN A 46 -3.33 -5.50 -2.33
CA ASN A 46 -2.29 -5.33 -3.34
C ASN A 46 -1.40 -6.57 -3.47
N ALA A 47 -0.96 -7.15 -2.35
CA ALA A 47 -0.15 -8.37 -2.33
C ALA A 47 -0.90 -9.55 -2.99
N ILE A 48 -2.15 -9.79 -2.60
CA ILE A 48 -2.99 -10.83 -3.23
C ILE A 48 -3.13 -10.57 -4.73
N LEU A 49 -3.46 -9.35 -5.16
CA LEU A 49 -3.62 -9.03 -6.58
C LEU A 49 -2.33 -9.14 -7.40
N ARG A 50 -1.17 -9.14 -6.76
CA ARG A 50 0.15 -9.33 -7.38
C ARG A 50 0.65 -10.76 -7.31
N GLY A 51 -0.06 -11.66 -6.63
CA GLY A 51 0.39 -13.04 -6.40
C GLY A 51 1.56 -13.16 -5.44
N ASP A 52 1.67 -12.24 -4.48
CA ASP A 52 2.69 -12.31 -3.43
C ASP A 52 2.27 -13.32 -2.35
N ALA A 53 2.70 -14.57 -2.51
CA ALA A 53 2.40 -15.68 -1.61
C ALA A 53 3.04 -15.53 -0.21
N SER A 54 4.03 -14.63 -0.07
CA SER A 54 4.71 -14.42 1.22
C SER A 54 3.77 -13.87 2.31
N ILE A 55 2.69 -13.20 1.89
CA ILE A 55 1.70 -12.63 2.80
C ILE A 55 0.70 -13.66 3.32
N LEU A 56 0.66 -14.86 2.74
CA LEU A 56 -0.26 -15.92 3.14
C LEU A 56 0.13 -16.49 4.50
N VAL A 57 -0.88 -16.77 5.33
CA VAL A 57 -0.69 -17.46 6.61
C VAL A 57 -0.41 -18.94 6.36
N ASP A 58 -1.20 -19.57 5.49
CA ASP A 58 -1.00 -20.93 5.03
C ASP A 58 -0.42 -20.91 3.61
N GLN A 59 0.71 -21.58 3.41
CA GLN A 59 1.34 -21.68 2.09
C GLN A 59 0.60 -22.68 1.18
N GLY A 60 -0.25 -23.55 1.75
CA GLY A 60 -1.14 -24.42 0.97
C GLY A 60 -2.15 -23.66 0.11
N ASP A 61 -2.45 -22.39 0.45
CA ASP A 61 -3.38 -21.54 -0.30
C ASP A 61 -2.75 -20.91 -1.57
N GLU A 62 -1.44 -21.11 -1.81
CA GLU A 62 -0.72 -20.46 -2.91
C GLU A 62 -1.25 -20.89 -4.30
N GLU A 63 -1.45 -22.18 -4.54
CA GLU A 63 -1.95 -22.67 -5.83
C GLU A 63 -3.35 -22.12 -6.14
N GLU A 64 -4.23 -22.09 -5.14
CA GLU A 64 -5.58 -21.56 -5.29
C GLU A 64 -5.55 -20.04 -5.57
N MET A 65 -4.67 -19.31 -4.87
CA MET A 65 -4.42 -17.89 -5.14
C MET A 65 -3.93 -17.66 -6.58
N ILE A 66 -2.96 -18.44 -7.06
CA ILE A 66 -2.43 -18.31 -8.42
C ILE A 66 -3.53 -18.58 -9.45
N HIS A 67 -4.30 -19.65 -9.27
CA HIS A 67 -5.41 -19.96 -10.17
C HIS A 67 -6.47 -18.84 -10.17
N ALA A 68 -6.78 -18.30 -8.99
CA ALA A 68 -7.66 -17.15 -8.85
C ALA A 68 -7.16 -15.93 -9.63
N LEU A 69 -5.86 -15.65 -9.59
CA LEU A 69 -5.24 -14.53 -10.29
C LEU A 69 -5.16 -14.74 -11.80
N GLN A 70 -4.96 -15.98 -12.27
CA GLN A 70 -5.01 -16.27 -13.71
C GLN A 70 -6.36 -15.88 -14.33
N VAL A 71 -7.46 -16.08 -13.58
CA VAL A 71 -8.77 -15.63 -14.01
C VAL A 71 -8.81 -14.10 -14.07
N VAL A 72 -8.37 -13.40 -13.02
CA VAL A 72 -8.34 -11.93 -12.96
C VAL A 72 -7.44 -11.32 -14.06
N ASN A 73 -6.30 -11.95 -14.36
CA ASN A 73 -5.33 -11.48 -15.33
C ASN A 73 -5.84 -11.46 -16.78
N LYS A 74 -6.91 -12.19 -17.07
CA LYS A 74 -7.60 -12.16 -18.38
C LYS A 74 -8.52 -10.93 -18.55
N THR A 75 -8.37 -9.89 -17.73
CA THR A 75 -9.21 -8.68 -17.77
C THR A 75 -8.37 -7.42 -17.95
N VAL A 76 -9.04 -6.27 -18.12
CA VAL A 76 -8.39 -4.94 -18.14
C VAL A 76 -7.96 -4.45 -16.75
N ILE A 77 -8.34 -5.16 -15.68
CA ILE A 77 -8.18 -4.70 -14.30
C ILE A 77 -6.70 -4.59 -13.89
N PRO A 78 -5.82 -5.58 -14.16
CA PRO A 78 -4.40 -5.48 -13.81
C PRO A 78 -3.73 -4.25 -14.43
N ALA A 79 -4.04 -3.93 -15.69
CA ALA A 79 -3.49 -2.76 -16.37
C ALA A 79 -3.91 -1.45 -15.69
N LYS A 80 -5.19 -1.34 -15.30
CA LYS A 80 -5.69 -0.17 -14.56
C LYS A 80 -5.05 -0.03 -13.17
N LEU A 81 -4.87 -1.15 -12.47
CA LEU A 81 -4.22 -1.14 -11.15
C LEU A 81 -2.74 -0.75 -11.26
N ALA A 82 -2.03 -1.24 -12.28
CA ALA A 82 -0.63 -0.87 -12.53
C ALA A 82 -0.47 0.63 -12.84
N ASP A 83 -1.38 1.22 -13.63
CA ASP A 83 -1.38 2.68 -13.88
C ASP A 83 -1.59 3.48 -12.59
N LEU A 84 -2.58 3.09 -11.78
CA LEU A 84 -2.85 3.74 -10.49
C LEU A 84 -1.66 3.64 -9.53
N ASP A 85 -1.02 2.48 -9.45
CA ASP A 85 0.16 2.27 -8.61
C ASP A 85 1.33 3.12 -9.06
N ARG A 86 1.59 3.22 -10.37
CA ARG A 86 2.61 4.11 -10.94
C ARG A 86 2.37 5.56 -10.52
N ARG A 87 1.14 6.06 -10.72
CA ARG A 87 0.77 7.44 -10.40
C ARG A 87 0.85 7.72 -8.90
N LEU A 88 0.48 6.75 -8.07
CA LEU A 88 0.62 6.86 -6.61
C LEU A 88 2.10 6.95 -6.22
N ASN A 89 2.95 6.10 -6.77
CA ASN A 89 4.39 6.12 -6.52
C ASN A 89 5.05 7.45 -6.94
N GLU A 90 4.62 8.05 -8.05
CA GLU A 90 5.07 9.38 -8.47
C GLU A 90 4.70 10.45 -7.45
N ILE A 91 3.45 10.45 -6.97
CA ILE A 91 2.97 11.38 -5.93
C ILE A 91 3.76 11.18 -4.62
N GLU A 92 4.03 9.94 -4.22
CA GLU A 92 4.79 9.65 -3.00
C GLU A 92 6.25 10.13 -3.08
N LYS A 93 6.90 9.96 -4.24
CA LYS A 93 8.24 10.51 -4.49
C LYS A 93 8.23 12.03 -4.40
N GLU A 94 7.25 12.68 -5.00
CA GLU A 94 7.13 14.13 -4.97
C GLU A 94 6.86 14.66 -3.55
N LYS A 95 5.96 14.00 -2.81
CA LYS A 95 5.72 14.30 -1.39
C LYS A 95 7.01 14.20 -0.56
N LYS A 96 7.82 13.16 -0.78
CA LYS A 96 9.10 12.99 -0.08
C LYS A 96 10.08 14.12 -0.41
N ARG A 97 10.13 14.55 -1.67
CA ARG A 97 10.95 15.67 -2.13
C ARG A 97 10.53 16.98 -1.46
N ILE A 98 9.23 17.30 -1.49
CA ILE A 98 8.67 18.51 -0.88
C ILE A 98 8.92 18.51 0.63
N ASN A 99 8.69 17.39 1.33
CA ASN A 99 8.95 17.30 2.77
C ASN A 99 10.41 17.52 3.12
N SER A 100 11.35 17.01 2.30
CA SER A 100 12.78 17.26 2.50
C SER A 100 13.11 18.74 2.38
N GLN A 101 12.58 19.42 1.36
CA GLN A 101 12.75 20.86 1.17
C GLN A 101 12.13 21.69 2.31
N PHE A 102 10.93 21.32 2.74
CA PHE A 102 10.25 21.95 3.87
C PHE A 102 11.09 21.82 5.16
N ASN A 103 11.58 20.62 5.45
CA ASN A 103 12.41 20.37 6.64
C ASN A 103 13.73 21.14 6.60
N ALA A 104 14.35 21.29 5.43
CA ALA A 104 15.56 22.09 5.26
C ALA A 104 15.30 23.57 5.58
N LYS A 105 14.27 24.17 4.98
CA LYS A 105 13.88 25.57 5.24
C LYS A 105 13.45 25.80 6.69
N ALA A 106 12.68 24.87 7.27
CA ALA A 106 12.29 24.96 8.67
C ALA A 106 13.51 24.92 9.61
N LYS A 107 14.55 24.14 9.26
CA LYS A 107 15.79 24.09 10.03
C LYS A 107 16.61 25.39 9.89
N GLU A 108 16.64 25.98 8.70
CA GLU A 108 17.28 27.27 8.44
C GLU A 108 16.64 28.39 9.26
N LEU A 109 15.31 28.53 9.17
CA LEU A 109 14.57 29.52 9.97
C LEU A 109 14.76 29.32 11.48
N LYS A 110 14.76 28.08 11.97
CA LYS A 110 15.05 27.79 13.38
C LYS A 110 16.45 28.25 13.80
N LYS A 111 17.44 28.15 12.91
CA LYS A 111 18.79 28.68 13.16
C LYS A 111 18.78 30.21 13.19
N GLU A 112 18.07 30.85 12.26
CA GLU A 112 17.91 32.31 12.27
C GLU A 112 17.25 32.81 13.56
N PHE A 113 16.16 32.17 13.99
CA PHE A 113 15.54 32.45 15.30
C PHE A 113 16.54 32.31 16.45
N ALA A 114 17.32 31.23 16.47
CA ALA A 114 18.32 31.03 17.51
C ALA A 114 19.44 32.09 17.47
N ALA A 115 19.86 32.52 16.28
CA ALA A 115 20.86 33.57 16.11
C ALA A 115 20.36 34.92 16.63
N VAL A 116 19.08 35.26 16.37
CA VAL A 116 18.44 36.49 16.86
C VAL A 116 18.26 36.46 18.38
N LEU A 117 17.79 35.34 18.93
CA LEU A 117 17.46 35.23 20.36
C LEU A 117 18.69 35.10 21.26
N PHE A 118 19.75 34.44 20.79
CA PHE A 118 20.90 34.07 21.62
C PHE A 118 22.22 34.68 21.16
N GLY A 119 22.22 35.50 20.09
CA GLY A 119 23.41 36.23 19.65
C GLY A 119 24.62 35.33 19.44
N ALA A 120 24.54 34.37 18.51
CA ALA A 120 25.75 33.62 18.14
C ALA A 120 26.65 34.53 17.27
N PRO A 121 27.96 34.62 17.58
CA PRO A 121 28.84 35.61 16.96
C PRO A 121 28.96 35.38 15.46
N ALA A 122 28.88 36.47 14.69
CA ALA A 122 29.43 36.53 13.35
C ALA A 122 30.88 36.04 13.41
N ARG A 123 31.21 35.03 12.60
CA ARG A 123 32.62 34.72 12.34
C ARG A 123 33.25 35.86 11.57
#